data_AF-A0A972EIW1-F1
#
_entry.id   AF-A0A972EIW1-F1
#
_cell.length_a   1.000
_cell.length_b   1.000
_cell.length_c   1.000
_cell.angle_alpha   90.00
_cell.angle_beta   90.00
_cell.angle_gamma   90.00
#
_symmetry.space_group_name_H-M   'P 1'
#
loop_
_entity.id
_entity.type
_entity.pdbx_description
1 polymer ?
#
loop_
_entity_poly.entity_id
_entity_poly.type
_entity_poly.pdbx_seq_one_letter_code
_entity_poly.pdbx_strand_id
1 'polypeptide(L)'
;AMLNNHLNRQMSVEDLDPEKIKPSTENLKNIIDKIVSWTEENPPRATIEKRMIELGIKKERAGIYTDVAKYDYFNQAKWSVADTMNFSIGQGEHAYTPIQMANFIAILANGGYKYNASVVNKFKSVENGQIKEYPTELIEKIELKNYDNLDYIRVGMHQVATIGSTRTTFNKLPVNVAVKTGTAQKSGKIPPVDEIKYLKEHLSKFGVSLKQVEEKMLQLKNENKNSAKYMDDVFVMREAIKQINPGIKDKDIDQFKSDYDSFTWFVGFAPYEDPQIAIAILIPQGGSGGYGAPIFREIVAEYMGLNETGDSGDFSVDNRLLP
;
A
#
# COMPACT_ATOMS: atom_id res chain seq x y z
N ALA A 1 -12.92 3.53 -8.08
CA ALA A 1 -12.87 2.15 -7.53
C ALA A 1 -13.90 1.89 -6.43
N MET A 2 -14.01 2.74 -5.39
CA MET A 2 -14.91 2.50 -4.26
C MET A 2 -16.41 2.38 -4.63
N LEU A 3 -16.93 3.29 -5.47
CA LEU A 3 -18.31 3.20 -5.97
C LEU A 3 -18.55 1.89 -6.75
N ASN A 4 -17.59 1.48 -7.59
CA ASN A 4 -17.68 0.22 -8.35
C ASN A 4 -17.82 -0.98 -7.39
N ASN A 5 -16.96 -1.06 -6.36
CA ASN A 5 -17.03 -2.12 -5.35
C ASN A 5 -18.33 -2.08 -4.54
N HIS A 6 -18.83 -0.89 -4.22
CA HIS A 6 -20.10 -0.73 -3.50
C HIS A 6 -21.27 -1.25 -4.34
N LEU A 7 -21.39 -0.79 -5.59
CA LEU A 7 -22.47 -1.19 -6.49
C LEU A 7 -22.43 -2.69 -6.79
N ASN A 8 -21.24 -3.29 -7.00
CA ASN A 8 -21.12 -4.74 -7.17
C ASN A 8 -21.57 -5.56 -5.95
N ARG A 9 -21.59 -4.97 -4.75
CA ARG A 9 -22.09 -5.62 -3.53
C ARG A 9 -23.60 -5.44 -3.31
N GLN A 10 -24.17 -4.34 -3.81
CA GLN A 10 -25.54 -3.92 -3.50
C GLN A 10 -26.52 -4.12 -4.66
N MET A 11 -26.05 -4.10 -5.90
CA MET A 11 -26.87 -4.34 -7.07
C MET A 11 -26.88 -5.81 -7.43
N SER A 12 -28.03 -6.29 -7.87
CA SER A 12 -28.26 -7.64 -8.34
C SER A 12 -28.88 -7.62 -9.74
N VAL A 13 -28.89 -8.77 -10.41
CA VAL A 13 -29.52 -8.92 -11.72
C VAL A 13 -31.05 -8.69 -11.63
N GLU A 14 -31.64 -8.87 -10.45
CA GLU A 14 -33.06 -8.69 -10.18
C GLU A 14 -33.47 -7.21 -10.13
N ASP A 15 -32.52 -6.30 -9.98
CA ASP A 15 -32.77 -4.85 -9.97
C ASP A 15 -32.88 -4.27 -11.40
N LEU A 16 -32.62 -5.10 -12.42
CA LEU A 16 -32.79 -4.76 -13.83
C LEU A 16 -34.24 -4.97 -14.29
N ASP A 17 -34.70 -4.07 -15.15
CA ASP A 17 -36.00 -4.12 -15.81
C ASP A 17 -35.91 -5.02 -17.06
N PRO A 18 -36.52 -6.22 -17.04
CA PRO A 18 -36.44 -7.18 -18.14
C PRO A 18 -37.05 -6.67 -19.45
N GLU A 19 -37.96 -5.69 -19.39
CA GLU A 19 -38.57 -5.08 -20.57
C GLU A 19 -37.59 -4.16 -21.32
N LYS A 20 -36.56 -3.67 -20.64
CA LYS A 20 -35.56 -2.75 -21.20
C LYS A 20 -34.23 -3.40 -21.48
N ILE A 21 -33.80 -4.33 -20.63
CA ILE A 21 -32.51 -4.98 -20.76
C ILE A 21 -32.58 -6.44 -20.31
N LYS A 22 -31.93 -7.33 -21.06
CA LYS A 22 -31.83 -8.74 -20.68
C LYS A 22 -31.09 -8.85 -19.33
N PRO A 23 -31.70 -9.41 -18.28
CA PRO A 23 -31.03 -9.54 -16.99
C PRO A 23 -29.85 -10.53 -17.10
N SER A 24 -28.62 -10.02 -16.94
CA SER A 24 -27.40 -10.83 -16.94
C SER A 24 -26.30 -10.13 -16.13
N THR A 25 -25.36 -10.91 -15.59
CA THR A 25 -24.21 -10.39 -14.85
C THR A 25 -23.34 -9.46 -15.71
N GLU A 26 -23.22 -9.75 -17.01
CA GLU A 26 -22.48 -8.92 -17.94
C GLU A 26 -23.13 -7.56 -18.16
N ASN A 27 -24.45 -7.54 -18.37
CA ASN A 27 -25.20 -6.27 -18.50
C ASN A 27 -25.16 -5.46 -17.21
N LEU A 28 -25.28 -6.11 -16.05
CA LEU A 28 -25.16 -5.45 -14.76
C LEU A 28 -23.80 -4.78 -14.59
N LYS A 29 -22.71 -5.49 -14.92
CA LYS A 29 -21.35 -4.94 -14.88
C LYS A 29 -21.20 -3.73 -15.80
N ASN A 30 -21.69 -3.83 -17.04
CA ASN A 30 -21.66 -2.71 -18.00
C ASN A 30 -22.44 -1.48 -17.51
N ILE A 31 -23.58 -1.69 -16.82
CA ILE A 31 -24.35 -0.61 -16.20
C ILE A 31 -23.55 0.02 -15.05
N ILE A 32 -22.96 -0.78 -14.18
CA ILE A 32 -22.13 -0.29 -13.07
C ILE A 32 -20.96 0.56 -13.61
N ASP A 33 -20.24 0.07 -14.62
CA ASP A 33 -19.12 0.79 -15.23
C ASP A 33 -19.59 2.13 -15.83
N LYS A 34 -20.76 2.17 -16.48
CA LYS A 34 -21.38 3.42 -16.96
C LYS A 34 -21.73 4.38 -15.83
N ILE A 35 -22.33 3.90 -14.73
CA ILE A 35 -22.64 4.75 -13.58
C ILE A 35 -21.36 5.35 -13.00
N VAL A 36 -20.32 4.53 -12.84
CA VAL A 36 -19.01 4.97 -12.33
C VAL A 36 -18.39 6.02 -13.24
N SER A 37 -18.56 5.92 -14.56
CA SER A 37 -18.04 6.92 -15.52
C SER A 37 -18.62 8.33 -15.33
N TRP A 38 -19.81 8.46 -14.73
CA TRP A 38 -20.43 9.77 -14.47
C TRP A 38 -19.81 10.51 -13.28
N THR A 39 -18.86 9.90 -12.57
CA THR A 39 -18.22 10.50 -11.40
C THR A 39 -17.56 11.84 -11.73
N GLU A 40 -16.87 11.92 -12.87
CA GLU A 40 -16.17 13.15 -13.29
C GLU A 40 -17.14 14.27 -13.67
N GLU A 41 -18.22 13.93 -14.40
CA GLU A 41 -19.27 14.90 -14.77
C GLU A 41 -20.05 15.38 -13.52
N ASN A 42 -20.24 14.49 -12.55
CA ASN A 42 -21.01 14.71 -11.32
C ASN A 42 -22.39 15.40 -11.57
N PRO A 43 -23.25 14.85 -12.44
CA PRO A 43 -24.46 15.53 -12.88
C PRO A 43 -25.50 15.72 -11.74
N PRO A 44 -26.52 16.57 -11.93
CA PRO A 44 -27.60 16.73 -10.95
C PRO A 44 -28.32 15.42 -10.68
N ARG A 45 -28.84 15.24 -9.46
CA ARG A 45 -29.54 14.01 -9.03
C ARG A 45 -30.61 13.57 -10.03
N ALA A 46 -31.46 14.50 -10.48
CA ALA A 46 -32.52 14.22 -11.44
C ALA A 46 -31.99 13.64 -12.77
N THR A 47 -30.83 14.12 -13.23
CA THR A 47 -30.17 13.62 -14.44
C THR A 47 -29.63 12.22 -14.24
N ILE A 48 -29.03 11.94 -13.08
CA ILE A 48 -28.53 10.60 -12.72
C ILE A 48 -29.67 9.60 -12.67
N GLU A 49 -30.75 9.93 -11.95
CA GLU A 49 -31.91 9.04 -11.80
C GLU A 49 -32.55 8.73 -13.16
N LYS A 50 -32.69 9.73 -14.02
CA LYS A 50 -33.18 9.55 -15.39
C LYS A 50 -32.28 8.59 -16.18
N ARG A 51 -30.96 8.80 -16.16
CA ARG A 51 -30.00 7.92 -16.86
C ARG A 51 -30.03 6.49 -16.32
N MET A 52 -30.16 6.30 -15.00
CA MET A 52 -30.27 4.97 -14.40
C MET A 52 -31.51 4.21 -14.90
N ILE A 53 -32.65 4.90 -14.99
CA ILE A 53 -33.90 4.31 -15.52
C ILE A 53 -33.79 4.00 -17.01
N GLU A 54 -33.09 4.84 -17.78
CA GLU A 54 -32.81 4.62 -19.21
C GLU A 54 -31.86 3.45 -19.44
N LEU A 55 -30.91 3.20 -18.54
CA LEU A 55 -30.02 2.04 -18.56
C LEU A 55 -30.73 0.72 -18.21
N GLY A 56 -31.99 0.76 -17.80
CA GLY A 56 -32.79 -0.42 -17.47
C GLY A 56 -32.75 -0.80 -15.99
N ILE A 57 -32.42 0.12 -15.08
CA ILE A 57 -32.61 -0.10 -13.64
C ILE A 57 -34.08 0.17 -13.29
N LYS A 58 -34.70 -0.71 -12.50
CA LYS A 58 -36.07 -0.54 -12.01
C LYS A 58 -36.24 0.79 -11.26
N LYS A 59 -37.35 1.48 -11.50
CA LYS A 59 -37.63 2.81 -10.94
C LYS A 59 -37.54 2.86 -9.41
N GLU A 60 -38.02 1.81 -8.73
CA GLU A 60 -37.97 1.67 -7.26
C GLU A 60 -36.54 1.54 -6.69
N ARG A 61 -35.58 1.09 -7.51
CA ARG A 61 -34.17 0.95 -7.15
C ARG A 61 -33.32 2.13 -7.62
N ALA A 62 -33.64 2.70 -8.77
CA ALA A 62 -32.88 3.77 -9.40
C ALA A 62 -32.68 4.97 -8.47
N GLY A 63 -33.71 5.35 -7.69
CA GLY A 63 -33.59 6.43 -6.71
C GLY A 63 -32.56 6.13 -5.61
N ILE A 64 -32.57 4.91 -5.06
CA ILE A 64 -31.65 4.47 -4.00
C ILE A 64 -30.21 4.51 -4.50
N TYR A 65 -29.94 3.93 -5.66
CA TYR A 65 -28.59 3.93 -6.24
C TYR A 65 -28.15 5.32 -6.69
N THR A 66 -29.08 6.18 -7.11
CA THR A 66 -28.79 7.58 -7.42
C THR A 66 -28.34 8.34 -6.18
N ASP A 67 -29.01 8.15 -5.04
CA ASP A 67 -28.67 8.85 -3.80
C ASP A 67 -27.28 8.41 -3.30
N VAL A 68 -27.01 7.11 -3.30
CA VAL A 68 -25.68 6.56 -2.99
C VAL A 68 -24.63 7.14 -3.95
N ALA A 69 -24.84 7.02 -5.27
CA ALA A 69 -23.89 7.50 -6.25
C ALA A 69 -23.62 9.00 -6.11
N LYS A 70 -24.66 9.83 -5.94
CA LYS A 70 -24.51 11.29 -5.87
C LYS A 70 -23.93 11.76 -4.55
N TYR A 71 -24.56 11.39 -3.44
CA TYR A 71 -24.28 12.00 -2.14
C TYR A 71 -23.11 11.35 -1.42
N ASP A 72 -22.95 10.03 -1.55
CA ASP A 72 -21.88 9.30 -0.85
C ASP A 72 -20.59 9.25 -1.68
N TYR A 73 -20.69 9.29 -3.02
CA TYR A 73 -19.55 9.11 -3.90
C TYR A 73 -19.21 10.33 -4.76
N PHE A 74 -20.07 10.75 -5.70
CA PHE A 74 -19.71 11.80 -6.68
C PHE A 74 -19.40 13.13 -6.01
N ASN A 75 -20.15 13.52 -4.97
CA ASN A 75 -19.86 14.74 -4.22
C ASN A 75 -18.53 14.69 -3.46
N GLN A 76 -18.11 13.50 -3.05
CA GLN A 76 -16.83 13.26 -2.34
C GLN A 76 -15.66 13.07 -3.30
N ALA A 77 -15.92 12.65 -4.54
CA ALA A 77 -14.90 12.36 -5.55
C ALA A 77 -14.28 13.61 -6.20
N LYS A 78 -14.46 14.79 -5.60
CA LYS A 78 -13.86 16.02 -6.09
C LYS A 78 -12.40 16.09 -5.68
N TRP A 79 -11.53 16.23 -6.67
CA TRP A 79 -10.12 16.48 -6.42
C TRP A 79 -9.95 17.81 -5.70
N SER A 80 -9.46 17.76 -4.45
CA SER A 80 -9.24 18.96 -3.66
C SER A 80 -7.77 19.38 -3.68
N VAL A 81 -7.51 20.64 -3.31
CA VAL A 81 -6.15 21.12 -3.07
C VAL A 81 -5.46 20.31 -1.96
N ALA A 82 -6.23 19.84 -0.97
CA ALA A 82 -5.71 19.00 0.10
C ALA A 82 -5.21 17.64 -0.43
N ASP A 83 -5.92 17.05 -1.39
CA ASP A 83 -5.49 15.81 -2.06
C ASP A 83 -4.19 16.05 -2.82
N THR A 84 -4.11 17.12 -3.62
CA THR A 84 -2.85 17.51 -4.31
C THR A 84 -1.69 17.65 -3.32
N MET A 85 -1.92 18.30 -2.18
CA MET A 85 -0.90 18.48 -1.15
C MET A 85 -0.46 17.14 -0.55
N ASN A 86 -1.40 16.24 -0.23
CA ASN A 86 -1.09 14.90 0.26
C ASN A 86 -0.26 14.09 -0.75
N PHE A 87 -0.64 14.13 -2.03
CA PHE A 87 0.09 13.42 -3.08
C PHE A 87 1.50 13.99 -3.30
N SER A 88 1.67 15.31 -3.17
CA SER A 88 2.97 15.96 -3.36
C SER A 88 4.04 15.53 -2.35
N ILE A 89 3.63 15.05 -1.17
CA ILE A 89 4.53 14.51 -0.14
C ILE A 89 4.59 12.98 -0.15
N GLY A 90 3.96 12.32 -1.14
CA GLY A 90 3.94 10.87 -1.27
C GLY A 90 2.95 10.16 -0.34
N GLN A 91 1.94 10.86 0.21
CA GLN A 91 0.85 10.29 1.00
C GLN A 91 -0.42 10.15 0.16
N GLY A 92 -1.53 9.71 0.78
CA GLY A 92 -2.79 9.46 0.11
C GLY A 92 -2.82 8.07 -0.53
N GLU A 93 -3.29 7.98 -1.77
CA GLU A 93 -3.41 6.70 -2.50
C GLU A 93 -2.10 6.27 -3.20
N HIS A 94 -0.99 6.97 -3.01
CA HIS A 94 0.31 6.56 -3.54
C HIS A 94 0.80 5.28 -2.85
N ALA A 95 1.02 4.22 -3.64
CA ALA A 95 1.62 2.98 -3.18
C ALA A 95 2.71 2.54 -4.16
N TYR A 96 3.93 2.37 -3.63
CA TYR A 96 5.10 1.98 -4.43
C TYR A 96 5.75 0.74 -3.83
N THR A 97 6.23 -0.14 -4.71
CA THR A 97 7.04 -1.29 -4.32
C THR A 97 8.50 -0.85 -4.09
N PRO A 98 9.27 -1.56 -3.24
CA PRO A 98 10.68 -1.26 -3.05
C PRO A 98 11.49 -1.28 -4.36
N ILE A 99 11.16 -2.19 -5.29
CA ILE A 99 11.86 -2.27 -6.59
C ILE A 99 11.53 -1.07 -7.49
N GLN A 100 10.29 -0.55 -7.48
CA GLN A 100 9.95 0.69 -8.18
C GLN A 100 10.73 1.88 -7.60
N MET A 101 10.85 1.95 -6.27
CA MET A 101 11.61 3.02 -5.62
C MET A 101 13.12 2.91 -5.90
N ALA A 102 13.69 1.70 -5.86
CA ALA A 102 15.11 1.51 -6.19
C ALA A 102 15.40 1.92 -7.64
N ASN A 103 14.54 1.52 -8.59
CA ASN A 103 14.69 1.91 -9.99
C ASN A 103 14.51 3.42 -10.19
N PHE A 104 13.53 4.03 -9.52
CA PHE A 104 13.34 5.48 -9.54
C PHE A 104 14.60 6.23 -9.08
N ILE A 105 15.24 5.75 -8.01
CA ILE A 105 16.47 6.36 -7.48
C ILE A 105 17.65 6.14 -8.41
N ALA A 106 17.76 4.98 -9.06
CA ALA A 106 18.77 4.73 -10.09
C ALA A 106 18.65 5.72 -11.26
N ILE A 107 17.42 5.99 -11.71
CA ILE A 107 17.13 6.99 -12.76
C ILE A 107 17.58 8.39 -12.33
N LEU A 108 17.30 8.79 -11.08
CA LEU A 108 17.76 10.09 -10.57
C LEU A 108 19.29 10.16 -10.47
N ALA A 109 19.91 9.08 -10.02
CA ALA A 109 21.36 9.00 -9.82
C ALA A 109 22.13 9.09 -11.14
N ASN A 110 21.65 8.42 -12.19
CA ASN A 110 22.36 8.31 -13.47
C ASN A 110 22.01 9.40 -14.49
N GLY A 111 21.33 10.48 -14.09
CA GLY A 111 21.01 11.61 -14.98
C GLY A 111 19.77 11.41 -15.86
N GLY A 112 18.85 10.54 -15.44
CA GLY A 112 17.54 10.35 -16.05
C GLY A 112 17.44 9.18 -17.04
N TYR A 113 18.42 8.29 -17.08
CA TYR A 113 18.40 7.13 -17.96
C TYR A 113 17.73 5.94 -17.26
N LYS A 114 16.65 5.45 -17.85
CA LYS A 114 15.89 4.31 -17.35
C LYS A 114 16.37 3.04 -18.03
N TYR A 115 16.90 2.12 -17.23
CA TYR A 115 17.29 0.80 -17.66
C TYR A 115 16.27 -0.25 -17.21
N ASN A 116 16.32 -1.44 -17.80
CA ASN A 116 15.55 -2.58 -17.33
C ASN A 116 16.00 -3.01 -15.92
N ALA A 117 15.04 -3.16 -15.00
CA ALA A 117 15.31 -3.74 -13.68
C ALA A 117 15.21 -5.26 -13.78
N SER A 118 16.36 -5.94 -13.73
CA SER A 118 16.46 -7.40 -13.84
C SER A 118 17.26 -7.97 -12.68
N VAL A 119 16.87 -9.17 -12.21
CA VAL A 119 17.68 -10.00 -11.31
C VAL A 119 18.50 -11.05 -12.07
N VAL A 120 18.24 -11.18 -13.38
CA VAL A 120 18.86 -12.19 -14.24
C VAL A 120 19.89 -11.52 -15.13
N ASN A 121 21.14 -11.98 -15.05
CA ASN A 121 22.23 -11.58 -15.95
C ASN A 121 22.42 -12.60 -17.09
N LYS A 122 22.40 -13.91 -16.80
CA LYS A 122 22.53 -14.95 -17.83
C LYS A 122 21.86 -16.26 -17.43
N PHE A 123 21.38 -17.00 -18.42
CA PHE A 123 21.02 -18.41 -18.28
C PHE A 123 22.12 -19.28 -18.89
N LYS A 124 22.45 -20.40 -18.23
CA LYS A 124 23.32 -21.44 -18.78
C LYS A 124 22.54 -22.73 -18.84
N SER A 125 22.34 -23.26 -20.05
CA SER A 125 21.71 -24.56 -20.26
C SER A 125 22.59 -25.67 -19.71
N VAL A 126 22.00 -26.60 -18.97
CA VAL A 126 22.68 -27.77 -18.41
C VAL A 126 22.96 -28.81 -19.50
N GLU A 127 22.10 -28.91 -20.53
CA GLU A 127 22.17 -29.97 -21.55
C GLU A 127 23.25 -29.71 -22.61
N ASN A 128 23.33 -28.48 -23.12
CA ASN A 128 24.20 -28.12 -24.24
C ASN A 128 25.21 -27.01 -23.89
N GLY A 129 25.22 -26.54 -22.63
CA GLY A 129 26.11 -25.46 -22.19
C GLY A 129 25.80 -24.08 -22.79
N GLN A 130 24.70 -23.93 -23.53
CA GLN A 130 24.35 -22.68 -24.19
C GLN A 130 24.13 -21.57 -23.17
N ILE A 131 24.77 -20.43 -23.39
CA ILE A 131 24.63 -19.24 -22.56
C ILE A 131 23.67 -18.28 -23.29
N LYS A 132 22.65 -17.81 -22.57
CA LYS A 132 21.78 -16.72 -23.00
C LYS A 132 21.95 -15.56 -22.04
N GLU A 133 22.59 -14.50 -22.52
CA GLU A 133 22.78 -13.27 -21.75
C GLU A 133 21.51 -12.42 -21.76
N TYR A 134 21.31 -11.69 -20.66
CA TYR A 134 20.24 -10.73 -20.43
C TYR A 134 20.91 -9.45 -19.95
N PRO A 135 21.52 -8.68 -20.87
CA PRO A 135 22.27 -7.49 -20.52
C PRO A 135 21.35 -6.37 -20.03
N THR A 136 21.97 -5.37 -19.41
CA THR A 136 21.33 -4.11 -19.09
C THR A 136 20.93 -3.38 -20.38
N GLU A 137 19.64 -3.11 -20.54
CA GLU A 137 19.06 -2.47 -21.71
C GLU A 137 18.55 -1.07 -21.34
N LEU A 138 19.01 -0.06 -22.09
CA LEU A 138 18.46 1.29 -21.98
C LEU A 138 17.04 1.29 -22.57
N ILE A 139 16.05 1.59 -21.73
CA ILE A 139 14.65 1.70 -22.14
C ILE A 139 14.39 3.08 -22.71
N GLU A 140 14.68 4.12 -21.94
CA GLU A 140 14.42 5.51 -22.32
C GLU A 140 15.23 6.48 -21.46
N LYS A 141 15.33 7.73 -21.91
CA LYS A 141 15.72 8.86 -21.05
C LYS A 141 14.45 9.62 -20.69
N ILE A 142 14.23 9.88 -19.41
CA ILE A 142 13.02 10.58 -18.95
C ILE A 142 12.95 11.98 -19.56
N GLU A 143 11.77 12.37 -20.04
CA GLU A 143 11.58 13.69 -20.62
C GLU A 143 11.42 14.74 -19.52
N LEU A 144 12.34 15.72 -19.49
CA LEU A 144 12.30 16.84 -18.56
C LEU A 144 12.37 18.16 -19.32
N LYS A 145 11.66 19.17 -18.81
CA LYS A 145 11.75 20.54 -19.33
C LYS A 145 13.14 21.14 -19.13
N ASN A 146 13.78 20.83 -18.00
CA ASN A 146 15.15 21.18 -17.70
C ASN A 146 15.79 20.02 -16.92
N TYR A 147 16.90 19.49 -17.45
CA TYR A 147 17.65 18.41 -16.82
C TYR A 147 18.51 18.88 -15.64
N ASP A 148 18.84 20.18 -15.54
CA ASP A 148 19.56 20.75 -14.39
C ASP A 148 18.79 20.55 -13.07
N ASN A 149 17.48 20.35 -13.16
CA ASN A 149 16.64 20.00 -12.01
C ASN A 149 17.09 18.71 -11.33
N LEU A 150 17.66 17.75 -12.07
CA LEU A 150 18.20 16.53 -11.48
C LEU A 150 19.37 16.85 -10.56
N ASP A 151 20.25 17.78 -10.92
CA ASP A 151 21.37 18.17 -10.07
C ASP A 151 20.91 18.86 -8.79
N TYR A 152 19.90 19.74 -8.87
CA TYR A 152 19.29 20.32 -7.67
C TYR A 152 18.68 19.26 -6.74
N ILE A 153 18.02 18.24 -7.30
CA ILE A 153 17.48 17.11 -6.53
C ILE A 153 18.61 16.33 -5.86
N ARG A 154 19.68 15.99 -6.61
CA ARG A 154 20.85 15.26 -6.10
C ARG A 154 21.54 16.04 -4.97
N VAL A 155 21.73 17.36 -5.12
CA VAL A 155 22.28 18.24 -4.08
C VAL A 155 21.39 18.22 -2.84
N GLY A 156 20.08 18.34 -3.00
CA GLY A 156 19.13 18.28 -1.88
C GLY A 156 19.21 16.95 -1.14
N MET A 157 19.27 15.83 -1.86
CA MET A 157 19.45 14.49 -1.29
C MET A 157 20.80 14.34 -0.57
N HIS A 158 21.88 14.88 -1.12
CA HIS A 158 23.19 14.89 -0.46
C HIS A 158 23.18 15.73 0.84
N GLN A 159 22.48 16.85 0.84
CA GLN A 159 22.30 17.68 2.03
C GLN A 159 21.56 16.97 3.17
N VAL A 160 20.67 16.02 2.88
CA VAL A 160 20.04 15.18 3.93
C VAL A 160 21.09 14.37 4.70
N ALA A 161 22.14 13.92 4.02
CA ALA A 161 23.25 13.16 4.60
C ALA A 161 24.33 14.03 5.25
N THR A 162 24.51 15.28 4.84
CA THR A 162 25.61 16.14 5.32
C THR A 162 25.20 17.20 6.33
N ILE A 163 24.02 17.80 6.19
CA ILE A 163 23.50 18.83 7.10
C ILE A 163 22.11 18.50 7.66
N GLY A 164 21.44 17.50 7.10
CA GLY A 164 20.07 17.14 7.45
C GLY A 164 19.93 16.08 8.53
N SER A 165 18.77 15.43 8.53
CA SER A 165 18.27 14.51 9.57
C SER A 165 19.14 13.26 9.78
N THR A 166 20.03 12.93 8.84
CA THR A 166 20.83 11.70 8.87
C THR A 166 22.33 11.96 9.01
N ARG A 167 22.71 13.23 9.22
CA ARG A 167 24.11 13.68 9.31
C ARG A 167 24.96 12.87 10.27
N THR A 168 24.41 12.56 11.45
CA THR A 168 25.14 11.85 12.50
C THR A 168 25.48 10.41 12.12
N THR A 169 24.73 9.81 11.20
CA THR A 169 24.99 8.45 10.69
C THR A 169 26.06 8.45 9.60
N PHE A 170 26.04 9.44 8.71
CA PHE A 170 26.91 9.46 7.53
C PHE A 170 28.22 10.24 7.72
N ASN A 171 28.35 11.09 8.74
CA ASN A 171 29.56 11.91 8.96
C ASN A 171 30.89 11.13 9.10
N LYS A 172 30.83 9.83 9.43
CA LYS A 172 32.00 8.93 9.56
C LYS A 172 32.15 7.98 8.38
N LEU A 173 31.25 8.03 7.39
CA LEU A 173 31.38 7.22 6.20
C LEU A 173 32.36 7.93 5.25
N PRO A 174 33.44 7.29 4.80
CA PRO A 174 34.43 7.90 3.89
C PRO A 174 33.93 8.03 2.44
N VAL A 175 32.63 7.81 2.21
CA VAL A 175 31.96 7.89 0.92
C VAL A 175 30.80 8.85 1.06
N ASN A 176 30.71 9.83 0.16
CA ASN A 176 29.60 10.75 0.11
C ASN A 176 28.36 10.05 -0.46
N VAL A 177 27.20 10.32 0.13
CA VAL A 177 25.93 9.68 -0.25
C VAL A 177 24.85 10.73 -0.48
N ALA A 178 23.87 10.41 -1.30
CA ALA A 178 22.66 11.20 -1.48
C ALA A 178 21.44 10.37 -1.07
N VAL A 179 20.70 10.85 -0.08
CA VAL A 179 19.66 10.06 0.58
C VAL A 179 18.38 10.85 0.81
N LYS A 180 17.28 10.14 1.05
CA LYS A 180 16.03 10.73 1.50
C LYS A 180 15.29 9.79 2.45
N THR A 181 14.82 10.35 3.56
CA THR A 181 13.95 9.67 4.52
C THR A 181 12.48 9.77 4.12
N GLY A 182 11.70 8.77 4.49
CA GLY A 182 10.24 8.77 4.38
C GLY A 182 9.60 8.04 5.56
N THR A 183 8.47 8.55 6.02
CA THR A 183 7.64 7.91 7.05
C THR A 183 6.25 7.71 6.44
N ALA A 184 5.87 6.47 6.18
CA ALA A 184 4.54 6.14 5.65
C ALA A 184 3.62 5.79 6.81
N GLN A 185 2.58 6.60 7.01
CA GLN A 185 1.66 6.43 8.13
C GLN A 185 0.66 5.31 7.83
N LYS A 186 0.36 4.47 8.82
CA LYS A 186 -0.69 3.46 8.74
C LYS A 186 -1.61 3.61 9.94
N SER A 187 -2.88 3.93 9.68
CA SER A 187 -3.91 3.92 10.71
C SER A 187 -4.48 2.51 10.90
N GLY A 188 -4.88 2.19 12.13
CA GLY A 188 -5.62 0.98 12.45
C GLY A 188 -4.94 0.16 13.54
N LYS A 189 -5.63 -0.91 13.94
CA LYS A 189 -5.18 -1.82 15.00
C LYS A 189 -4.50 -3.04 14.42
N ILE A 190 -3.43 -3.47 15.06
CA ILE A 190 -2.75 -4.73 14.75
C ILE A 190 -3.64 -5.88 15.22
N PRO A 191 -4.00 -6.85 14.36
CA PRO A 191 -4.68 -8.05 14.81
C PRO A 191 -3.78 -8.82 15.80
N PRO A 192 -4.27 -9.17 17.00
CA PRO A 192 -3.53 -10.03 17.92
C PRO A 192 -3.30 -11.41 17.30
N VAL A 193 -2.23 -12.07 17.73
CA VAL A 193 -1.88 -13.43 17.26
C VAL A 193 -3.01 -14.42 17.54
N ASP A 194 -3.68 -14.27 18.69
CA ASP A 194 -4.86 -15.04 19.08
C ASP A 194 -5.97 -14.08 19.53
N GLU A 195 -6.95 -13.91 18.66
CA GLU A 195 -8.09 -13.03 18.88
C GLU A 195 -9.03 -13.56 19.99
N ILE A 196 -9.16 -14.89 20.15
CA ILE A 196 -10.01 -15.46 21.21
C ILE A 196 -9.38 -15.19 22.57
N LYS A 197 -8.07 -15.42 22.69
CA LYS A 197 -7.33 -15.10 23.93
C LYS A 197 -7.46 -13.62 24.27
N TYR A 198 -7.25 -12.74 23.29
CA TYR A 198 -7.45 -11.29 23.46
C TYR A 198 -8.85 -10.95 23.99
N LEU A 199 -9.90 -11.49 23.38
CA LEU A 199 -11.29 -11.23 23.80
C LEU A 199 -11.52 -11.72 25.23
N LYS A 200 -11.05 -12.93 25.58
CA LYS A 200 -11.17 -13.51 26.93
C LYS A 200 -10.52 -12.65 28.00
N GLU A 201 -9.32 -12.13 27.74
CA GLU A 201 -8.57 -11.27 28.68
C GLU A 201 -9.28 -9.93 28.94
N HIS A 202 -10.10 -9.46 27.99
CA HIS A 202 -10.73 -8.14 28.04
C HIS A 202 -12.25 -8.16 28.30
N LEU A 203 -12.88 -9.33 28.53
CA LEU A 203 -14.32 -9.44 28.75
C LEU A 203 -14.85 -8.51 29.86
N SER A 204 -14.09 -8.41 30.96
CA SER A 204 -14.42 -7.52 32.08
C SER A 204 -14.46 -6.04 31.67
N LYS A 205 -13.57 -5.62 30.75
CA LYS A 205 -13.56 -4.27 30.18
C LYS A 205 -14.74 -4.03 29.25
N PHE A 206 -15.30 -5.08 28.66
CA PHE A 206 -16.52 -5.03 27.86
C PHE A 206 -17.80 -5.11 28.71
N GLY A 207 -17.69 -5.25 30.03
CA GLY A 207 -18.84 -5.38 30.92
C GLY A 207 -19.60 -6.70 30.76
N VAL A 208 -18.94 -7.76 30.27
CA VAL A 208 -19.54 -9.08 30.10
C VAL A 208 -18.72 -10.15 30.83
N SER A 209 -19.36 -11.26 31.20
CA SER A 209 -18.67 -12.42 31.80
C SER A 209 -18.46 -13.54 30.79
N LEU A 210 -17.42 -14.35 31.00
CA LEU A 210 -17.10 -15.49 30.14
C LEU A 210 -18.29 -16.45 29.98
N LYS A 211 -18.98 -16.76 31.08
CA LYS A 211 -20.15 -17.66 31.08
C LYS A 211 -21.27 -17.13 30.18
N GLN A 212 -21.61 -15.84 30.29
CA GLN A 212 -22.64 -15.23 29.43
C GLN A 212 -22.25 -15.29 27.96
N VAL A 213 -20.98 -15.04 27.66
CA VAL A 213 -20.46 -15.08 26.29
C VAL A 213 -20.52 -16.49 25.73
N GLU A 214 -20.08 -17.51 26.46
CA GLU A 214 -20.10 -18.91 26.01
C GLU A 214 -21.52 -19.43 25.76
N GLU A 215 -22.46 -19.16 26.68
CA GLU A 215 -23.87 -19.50 26.52
C GLU A 215 -24.46 -18.82 25.27
N LYS A 216 -24.14 -17.53 25.07
CA LYS A 216 -24.63 -16.77 23.92
C LYS A 216 -24.00 -17.22 22.61
N MET A 217 -22.72 -17.59 22.61
CA MET A 217 -22.05 -18.15 21.44
C MET A 217 -22.71 -19.46 21.00
N LEU A 218 -23.01 -20.36 21.94
CA LEU A 218 -23.69 -21.62 21.65
C LEU A 218 -25.09 -21.38 21.06
N GLN A 219 -25.83 -20.41 21.62
CA GLN A 219 -27.12 -20.00 21.08
C GLN A 219 -26.98 -19.52 19.61
N LEU A 220 -26.08 -18.58 19.34
CA LEU A 220 -25.88 -18.00 18.01
C LEU A 220 -25.47 -19.04 16.96
N LYS A 221 -24.59 -19.98 17.33
CA LYS A 221 -24.20 -21.10 16.47
C LYS A 221 -25.38 -22.02 16.14
N ASN A 222 -26.22 -22.29 17.14
CA ASN A 222 -27.38 -23.17 16.97
C ASN A 222 -28.49 -22.55 16.13
N GLU A 223 -28.72 -21.25 16.26
CA GLU A 223 -29.70 -20.50 15.46
C GLU A 223 -29.26 -20.35 14.00
N ASN A 224 -27.94 -20.30 13.75
CA ASN A 224 -27.36 -20.00 12.44
C ASN A 224 -26.54 -21.15 11.84
N LYS A 225 -26.90 -22.41 12.14
CA LYS A 225 -26.12 -23.61 11.73
C LYS A 225 -25.79 -23.70 10.24
N ASN A 226 -26.61 -23.10 9.37
CA ASN A 226 -26.43 -23.13 7.93
C ASN A 226 -25.51 -22.00 7.41
N SER A 227 -24.97 -21.16 8.28
CA SER A 227 -24.08 -20.05 7.90
C SER A 227 -22.64 -20.32 8.29
N ALA A 228 -21.75 -20.44 7.30
CA ALA A 228 -20.32 -20.64 7.50
C ALA A 228 -19.69 -19.54 8.37
N LYS A 229 -20.25 -18.33 8.35
CA LYS A 229 -19.80 -17.19 9.16
C LYS A 229 -19.96 -17.45 10.66
N TYR A 230 -21.02 -18.13 11.06
CA TYR A 230 -21.28 -18.49 12.47
C TYR A 230 -20.55 -19.78 12.89
N MET A 231 -19.72 -20.37 12.02
CA MET A 231 -18.77 -21.42 12.42
C MET A 231 -17.45 -20.83 12.92
N ASP A 232 -17.16 -19.56 12.63
CA ASP A 232 -15.94 -18.87 13.08
C ASP A 232 -16.09 -18.36 14.52
N ASP A 233 -15.29 -18.92 15.43
CA ASP A 233 -15.37 -18.63 16.86
C ASP A 233 -15.11 -17.17 17.18
N VAL A 234 -14.21 -16.52 16.45
CA VAL A 234 -13.89 -15.11 16.61
C VAL A 234 -15.11 -14.25 16.28
N PHE A 235 -15.71 -14.45 15.11
CA PHE A 235 -16.90 -13.72 14.71
C PHE A 235 -18.04 -13.91 15.70
N VAL A 236 -18.33 -15.16 16.08
CA VAL A 236 -19.44 -15.47 16.99
C VAL A 236 -19.20 -14.87 18.38
N MET A 237 -17.96 -14.89 18.88
CA MET A 237 -17.64 -14.30 20.18
C MET A 237 -17.83 -12.79 20.18
N ARG A 238 -17.43 -12.09 19.12
CA ARG A 238 -17.65 -10.64 18.97
C ARG A 238 -19.13 -10.30 18.88
N GLU A 239 -19.92 -11.07 18.13
CA GLU A 239 -21.37 -10.90 18.07
C GLU A 239 -22.04 -11.18 19.43
N ALA A 240 -21.61 -12.22 20.15
CA ALA A 240 -22.10 -12.52 21.49
C ALA A 240 -21.86 -11.35 22.45
N ILE A 241 -20.65 -10.79 22.47
CA ILE A 241 -20.30 -9.62 23.30
C ILE A 241 -21.22 -8.43 22.97
N LYS A 242 -21.40 -8.12 21.67
CA LYS A 242 -22.26 -7.00 21.23
C LYS A 242 -23.75 -7.24 21.56
N GLN A 243 -24.24 -8.48 21.52
CA GLN A 243 -25.62 -8.77 21.90
C GLN A 243 -25.86 -8.72 23.40
N ILE A 244 -24.87 -9.08 24.22
CA ILE A 244 -24.95 -9.00 25.68
C ILE A 244 -24.84 -7.53 26.14
N ASN A 245 -23.95 -6.75 25.50
CA ASN A 245 -23.80 -5.32 25.75
C ASN A 245 -23.97 -4.51 24.44
N PRO A 246 -25.20 -4.13 24.07
CA PRO A 246 -25.50 -3.41 22.82
C PRO A 246 -24.84 -2.03 22.70
N GLY A 247 -24.32 -1.47 23.81
CA GLY A 247 -23.57 -0.20 23.80
C GLY A 247 -22.18 -0.32 23.19
N ILE A 248 -21.64 -1.54 23.07
CA ILE A 248 -20.29 -1.80 22.55
C ILE A 248 -20.32 -2.01 21.04
N LYS A 249 -19.38 -1.37 20.35
CA LYS A 249 -19.12 -1.55 18.92
C LYS A 249 -17.75 -2.19 18.72
N ASP A 250 -17.48 -2.65 17.49
CA ASP A 250 -16.20 -3.26 17.15
C ASP A 250 -14.98 -2.36 17.48
N LYS A 251 -15.12 -1.04 17.31
CA LYS A 251 -14.09 -0.07 17.72
C LYS A 251 -13.77 -0.10 19.22
N ASP A 252 -14.76 -0.39 20.07
CA ASP A 252 -14.62 -0.42 21.52
C ASP A 252 -14.05 -1.77 21.96
N ILE A 253 -14.32 -2.83 21.19
CA ILE A 253 -13.66 -4.13 21.37
C ILE A 253 -12.18 -4.03 20.99
N ASP A 254 -11.86 -3.32 19.91
CA ASP A 254 -10.50 -3.23 19.36
C ASP A 254 -9.64 -2.13 20.02
N GLN A 255 -10.21 -1.32 20.91
CA GLN A 255 -9.50 -0.17 21.51
C GLN A 255 -8.23 -0.57 22.28
N PHE A 256 -8.18 -1.79 22.82
CA PHE A 256 -7.05 -2.30 23.60
C PHE A 256 -5.98 -2.99 22.74
N LYS A 257 -6.19 -3.10 21.42
CA LYS A 257 -5.17 -3.57 20.49
C LYS A 257 -4.10 -2.50 20.31
N SER A 258 -2.87 -2.94 20.03
CA SER A 258 -1.79 -2.07 19.61
C SER A 258 -2.13 -1.38 18.28
N ASP A 259 -1.78 -0.11 18.17
CA ASP A 259 -1.85 0.63 16.91
C ASP A 259 -0.69 0.21 15.99
N TYR A 260 -0.89 0.30 14.68
CA TYR A 260 0.21 0.17 13.74
C TYR A 260 1.20 1.32 13.93
N ASP A 261 2.49 1.00 14.02
CA ASP A 261 3.54 2.00 13.84
C ASP A 261 3.67 2.40 12.37
N SER A 262 4.24 3.58 12.16
CA SER A 262 4.57 4.05 10.82
C SER A 262 5.63 3.17 10.17
N PHE A 263 5.63 3.11 8.84
CA PHE A 263 6.59 2.36 8.05
C PHE A 263 7.78 3.27 7.73
N THR A 264 8.98 2.76 7.88
CA THR A 264 10.22 3.47 7.52
C THR A 264 10.52 3.25 6.06
N TRP A 265 10.61 4.33 5.31
CA TRP A 265 11.21 4.36 3.98
C TRP A 265 12.54 5.08 4.03
N PHE A 266 13.55 4.50 3.40
CA PHE A 266 14.84 5.14 3.23
C PHE A 266 15.39 4.82 1.85
N VAL A 267 15.73 5.84 1.09
CA VAL A 267 16.20 5.68 -0.28
C VAL A 267 17.43 6.52 -0.52
N GLY A 268 18.27 6.13 -1.48
CA GLY A 268 19.43 6.91 -1.85
C GLY A 268 20.37 6.18 -2.79
N PHE A 269 21.46 6.85 -3.14
CA PHE A 269 22.53 6.31 -3.97
C PHE A 269 23.91 6.71 -3.45
N ALA A 270 24.92 5.94 -3.85
CA ALA A 270 26.30 6.15 -3.49
C ALA A 270 27.26 5.64 -4.59
N PRO A 271 28.48 6.20 -4.71
CA PRO A 271 28.88 7.52 -4.21
C PRO A 271 28.02 8.66 -4.78
N TYR A 272 28.07 9.83 -4.17
CA TYR A 272 27.29 11.00 -4.62
C TYR A 272 27.79 11.51 -5.99
N GLU A 273 29.12 11.54 -6.15
CA GLU A 273 29.83 12.11 -7.29
C GLU A 273 29.70 11.24 -8.55
N ASP A 274 29.93 9.93 -8.38
CA ASP A 274 29.86 8.91 -9.43
C ASP A 274 28.99 7.74 -8.94
N PRO A 275 27.66 7.80 -9.06
CA PRO A 275 26.77 6.81 -8.46
C PRO A 275 26.94 5.40 -9.03
N GLN A 276 27.15 4.42 -8.15
CA GLN A 276 27.38 3.01 -8.49
C GLN A 276 26.28 2.08 -7.94
N ILE A 277 25.64 2.46 -6.83
CA ILE A 277 24.56 1.70 -6.22
C ILE A 277 23.38 2.61 -5.85
N ALA A 278 22.16 2.15 -6.13
CA ALA A 278 20.90 2.76 -5.69
C ALA A 278 20.16 1.80 -4.78
N ILE A 279 19.68 2.28 -3.63
CA ILE A 279 19.14 1.45 -2.55
C ILE A 279 17.78 2.00 -2.14
N ALA A 280 16.82 1.10 -1.93
CA ALA A 280 15.54 1.39 -1.29
C ALA A 280 15.31 0.42 -0.13
N ILE A 281 15.05 0.96 1.06
CA ILE A 281 14.81 0.23 2.29
C ILE A 281 13.38 0.53 2.76
N LEU A 282 12.65 -0.54 3.06
CA LEU A 282 11.35 -0.51 3.69
C LEU A 282 11.40 -1.34 4.97
N ILE A 283 11.16 -0.70 6.12
CA ILE A 283 11.00 -1.40 7.41
C ILE A 283 9.52 -1.31 7.81
N PRO A 284 8.75 -2.40 7.71
CA PRO A 284 7.38 -2.42 8.19
C PRO A 284 7.34 -2.08 9.68
N GLN A 285 6.49 -1.13 10.06
CA GLN A 285 6.39 -0.67 11.44
C GLN A 285 7.74 -0.18 12.04
N GLY A 286 8.63 0.34 11.20
CA GLY A 286 9.91 0.88 11.62
C GLY A 286 9.84 2.23 12.32
N GLY A 287 8.66 2.85 12.46
CA GLY A 287 8.47 4.13 13.12
C GLY A 287 8.99 5.29 12.29
N SER A 288 10.27 5.66 12.46
CA SER A 288 10.85 6.85 11.83
C SER A 288 11.59 6.54 10.54
N GLY A 289 11.41 7.39 9.52
CA GLY A 289 12.21 7.35 8.29
C GLY A 289 13.72 7.36 8.54
N GLY A 290 14.18 8.00 9.62
CA GLY A 290 15.61 8.05 9.96
C GLY A 290 16.22 6.69 10.34
N TYR A 291 15.42 5.72 10.76
CA TYR A 291 15.92 4.42 11.21
C TYR A 291 16.40 3.52 10.07
N GLY A 292 16.13 3.88 8.82
CA GLY A 292 16.76 3.23 7.66
C GLY A 292 18.20 3.69 7.41
N ALA A 293 18.64 4.81 7.99
CA ALA A 293 19.97 5.37 7.73
C ALA A 293 21.13 4.43 8.12
N PRO A 294 21.12 3.76 9.30
CA PRO A 294 22.18 2.82 9.65
C PRO A 294 22.24 1.64 8.67
N ILE A 295 21.09 1.10 8.26
CA ILE A 295 21.03 -0.01 7.29
C ILE A 295 21.62 0.42 5.95
N PHE A 296 21.22 1.59 5.44
CA PHE A 296 21.78 2.15 4.20
C PHE A 296 23.30 2.31 4.30
N ARG A 297 23.79 2.85 5.43
CA ARG A 297 25.22 3.03 5.69
C ARG A 297 25.97 1.70 5.62
N GLU A 298 25.48 0.65 6.26
CA GLU A 298 26.15 -0.66 6.24
C GLU A 298 26.15 -1.29 4.85
N ILE A 299 25.06 -1.17 4.08
CA ILE A 299 25.02 -1.66 2.70
C ILE A 299 26.05 -0.93 1.83
N VAL A 300 26.14 0.40 1.96
CA VAL A 300 27.15 1.18 1.23
C VAL A 300 28.55 0.80 1.70
N ALA A 301 28.78 0.64 3.00
CA ALA A 301 30.09 0.26 3.52
C ALA A 301 30.55 -1.10 2.98
N GLU A 302 29.66 -2.09 2.95
CA GLU A 302 29.95 -3.41 2.37
C GLU A 302 30.22 -3.32 0.87
N TYR A 303 29.34 -2.66 0.11
CA TYR A 303 29.49 -2.53 -1.34
C TYR A 303 30.79 -1.83 -1.73
N MET A 304 31.23 -0.87 -0.93
CA MET A 304 32.48 -0.12 -1.14
C MET A 304 33.72 -0.82 -0.55
N GLY A 305 33.58 -2.02 0.01
CA GLY A 305 34.70 -2.78 0.62
C GLY A 305 35.26 -2.15 1.90
N LEU A 306 34.50 -1.32 2.60
CA LEU A 306 34.95 -0.60 3.79
C LEU A 306 34.90 -1.45 5.08
N ASN A 307 34.30 -2.63 5.01
CA ASN A 307 34.19 -3.58 6.12
C ASN A 307 35.38 -4.56 6.20
N GLU A 308 36.32 -4.50 5.25
CA GLU A 308 37.53 -5.32 5.29
C GLU A 308 38.45 -4.85 6.42
N THR A 309 38.38 -5.51 7.57
CA THR A 309 39.42 -5.43 8.58
C THR A 309 40.66 -6.15 8.05
N GLY A 310 41.78 -5.44 7.94
CA GLY A 310 43.02 -5.98 7.42
C GLY A 310 43.46 -7.29 8.07
N ASP A 311 44.13 -8.09 7.24
CA ASP A 311 44.91 -9.30 7.49
C ASP A 311 44.15 -10.65 7.47
N SER A 312 44.03 -11.21 6.26
CA SER A 312 44.20 -12.67 6.08
C SER A 312 45.19 -12.88 4.96
N GLY A 313 46.37 -13.39 5.31
CA GLY A 313 47.42 -13.74 4.36
C GLY A 313 46.88 -14.57 3.19
N ASP A 314 47.37 -14.24 2.01
CA ASP A 314 47.24 -14.94 0.72
C ASP A 314 45.89 -14.95 -0.03
N PHE A 315 44.80 -14.37 0.48
CA PHE A 315 43.55 -14.29 -0.31
C PHE A 315 42.84 -12.95 -0.18
N SER A 316 42.65 -12.26 -1.31
CA SER A 316 41.69 -11.15 -1.40
C SER A 316 40.29 -11.71 -1.64
N VAL A 317 39.34 -11.42 -0.76
CA VAL A 317 37.93 -11.72 -0.99
C VAL A 317 37.33 -10.57 -1.78
N ASP A 318 37.03 -10.77 -3.07
CA ASP A 318 36.28 -9.79 -3.86
C ASP A 318 34.78 -10.03 -3.67
N ASN A 319 34.17 -9.29 -2.72
CA ASN A 319 32.73 -9.35 -2.41
C ASN A 319 31.89 -8.34 -3.21
N ARG A 320 32.45 -7.70 -4.26
CA ARG A 320 31.68 -6.79 -5.09
C ARG A 320 30.52 -7.55 -5.74
N LEU A 321 29.31 -7.01 -5.58
CA LEU A 321 28.20 -7.36 -6.47
C LEU A 321 28.65 -6.98 -7.88
N LEU A 322 28.82 -7.98 -8.74
CA LEU A 322 29.26 -7.77 -10.12
C LEU A 322 28.35 -6.71 -10.79
N PRO A 323 28.94 -5.75 -11.55
CA PRO A 323 28.24 -4.60 -12.10
C PRO A 323 27.08 -4.96 -13.04
#